data_AF-R0I634-F1
#
_entry.id   AF-R0I634-F1
#
_cell.length_a   1.000
_cell.length_b   1.000
_cell.length_c   1.000
_cell.angle_alpha   90.00
_cell.angle_beta   90.00
_cell.angle_gamma   90.00
#
_symmetry.space_group_name_H-M   'P 1'
#
loop_
_entity.id
_entity.type
_entity.pdbx_description
1 polymer ?
#
loop_
_entity_poly.entity_id
_entity_poly.type
_entity_poly.pdbx_seq_one_letter_code
_entity_poly.pdbx_strand_id
1 'polypeptide(L)'
;VEVSGLPPNLNRSCCDCGVYALKYIESHMLNLPLDLINEDNIREARLKLAVDLWAASKDPVLIDRMEKYEPHNNSSDIVDVS
;
A
#
# COMPACT_ATOMS: atom_id res chain seq x y z
N VAL A 1 -7.30 12.11 -12.17
CA VAL A 1 -5.91 11.75 -12.49
C VAL A 1 -5.91 10.29 -12.87
N GLU A 2 -5.86 9.98 -14.17
CA GLU A 2 -5.53 8.62 -14.61
C GLU A 2 -4.05 8.41 -14.32
N VAL A 3 -3.75 7.51 -13.40
CA VAL A 3 -2.38 7.06 -13.18
C VAL A 3 -2.07 6.11 -14.35
N SER A 4 -1.36 6.63 -15.34
CA SER A 4 -0.96 5.89 -16.55
C SER A 4 -0.25 4.58 -16.17
N GLY A 5 -0.83 3.44 -16.59
CA GLY A 5 -0.30 2.09 -16.33
C GLY A 5 -1.19 1.19 -15.48
N LEU A 6 -2.32 1.68 -14.95
CA LEU A 6 -3.29 0.85 -14.24
C LEU A 6 -4.46 0.44 -15.16
N PRO A 7 -4.91 -0.83 -15.11
CA PRO A 7 -6.12 -1.27 -15.79
C PRO A 7 -7.34 -0.37 -15.47
N PRO A 8 -8.20 -0.05 -16.44
CA PRO A 8 -9.42 0.70 -16.17
C PRO A 8 -10.41 -0.12 -15.33
N ASN A 9 -11.21 0.54 -14.49
CA ASN A 9 -12.26 -0.04 -13.62
C ASN A 9 -11.79 -0.89 -12.43
N LEU A 10 -10.67 -0.52 -11.80
CA LEU A 10 -10.20 -1.08 -10.54
C LEU A 10 -10.85 -0.40 -9.32
N ASN A 11 -10.78 -1.07 -8.17
CA ASN A 11 -11.34 -0.69 -6.88
C ASN A 11 -12.85 -0.42 -6.94
N ARG A 12 -13.62 -1.32 -7.56
CA ARG A 12 -15.09 -1.17 -7.68
C ARG A 12 -15.80 -1.17 -6.33
N SER A 13 -15.21 -1.83 -5.34
CA SER A 13 -15.66 -1.84 -3.96
C SER A 13 -15.49 -0.48 -3.26
N CYS A 14 -14.69 0.42 -3.83
CA CYS A 14 -14.25 1.68 -3.24
C CYS A 14 -13.56 1.56 -1.87
N CYS A 15 -13.16 0.35 -1.45
CA CYS A 15 -12.57 0.09 -0.13
C CYS A 15 -11.19 -0.55 -0.17
N ASP A 16 -10.60 -0.71 -1.37
CA ASP A 16 -9.33 -1.42 -1.58
C ASP A 16 -8.18 -0.49 -1.98
N CYS A 17 -8.36 0.83 -1.94
CA CYS A 17 -7.35 1.79 -2.40
C CYS A 17 -5.98 1.62 -1.70
N GLY A 18 -5.95 1.34 -0.40
CA GLY A 18 -4.71 1.07 0.34
C GLY A 18 -4.01 -0.21 -0.11
N VAL A 19 -4.78 -1.25 -0.44
CA VAL A 19 -4.25 -2.54 -0.92
C VAL A 19 -3.66 -2.37 -2.31
N TYR A 20 -4.37 -1.67 -3.20
CA TYR A 20 -3.86 -1.29 -4.52
C TYR A 20 -2.56 -0.50 -4.43
N ALA A 21 -2.49 0.51 -3.55
CA ALA A 21 -1.28 1.32 -3.37
C ALA A 21 -0.09 0.47 -2.89
N LEU A 22 -0.28 -0.40 -1.90
CA LEU A 22 0.77 -1.28 -1.40
C LEU A 22 1.25 -2.28 -2.47
N LYS A 23 0.32 -2.89 -3.21
CA LYS A 23 0.68 -3.82 -4.31
C LYS A 23 1.39 -3.11 -5.45
N TYR A 24 1.06 -1.85 -5.73
CA TYR A 24 1.76 -1.04 -6.72
C TYR A 24 3.21 -0.78 -6.29
N ILE A 25 3.42 -0.35 -5.04
CA ILE A 25 4.76 -0.12 -4.48
C ILE A 25 5.58 -1.42 -4.51
N GLU A 26 5.01 -2.53 -4.07
CA GLU A 26 5.66 -3.84 -4.10
C GLU A 26 6.05 -4.26 -5.52
N SER A 27 5.13 -4.12 -6.47
CA SER A 27 5.39 -4.49 -7.87
C SER A 27 6.49 -3.62 -8.47
N HIS A 28 6.51 -2.32 -8.16
CA HIS A 28 7.56 -1.42 -8.59
C HIS A 28 8.93 -1.78 -7.99
N MET A 29 9.00 -2.04 -6.67
CA MET A 29 10.24 -2.44 -5.99
C MET A 29 10.79 -3.78 -6.50
N LEU A 30 9.92 -4.70 -6.91
CA LEU A 30 10.29 -6.02 -7.41
C LEU A 30 10.40 -6.10 -8.94
N ASN A 31 10.20 -4.98 -9.66
CA ASN A 31 10.13 -4.94 -11.13
C ASN A 31 9.13 -5.94 -11.73
N LEU A 32 7.99 -6.14 -11.05
CA LEU A 32 6.90 -6.99 -11.51
C LEU A 32 5.94 -6.20 -12.41
N PRO A 33 5.34 -6.86 -13.42
CA PRO A 33 4.35 -6.21 -14.28
C PRO A 33 3.08 -5.85 -13.48
N LEU A 34 2.61 -4.62 -13.66
CA LEU A 34 1.43 -4.08 -12.97
C LEU A 34 0.11 -4.73 -13.42
N ASP A 35 0.11 -5.41 -14.56
CA ASP A 35 -1.02 -6.21 -15.05
C ASP A 35 -1.39 -7.36 -14.10
N LEU A 36 -0.47 -7.71 -13.18
CA LEU A 36 -0.71 -8.65 -12.10
C LEU A 36 -1.58 -8.06 -10.98
N ILE A 37 -2.07 -6.83 -11.06
CA ILE A 37 -2.93 -6.21 -10.05
C ILE A 37 -4.36 -6.15 -10.59
N ASN A 38 -5.26 -6.96 -10.02
CA ASN A 38 -6.67 -7.06 -10.45
C ASN A 38 -7.60 -7.33 -9.27
N GLU A 39 -8.91 -7.21 -9.47
CA GLU A 39 -9.92 -7.33 -8.41
C GLU A 39 -9.86 -8.66 -7.63
N ASP A 40 -9.60 -9.77 -8.33
CA ASP A 40 -9.59 -11.09 -7.71
C ASP A 40 -8.38 -11.26 -6.79
N ASN A 41 -7.20 -10.86 -7.25
CA ASN A 41 -5.98 -10.94 -6.45
C ASN A 41 -5.91 -9.87 -5.36
N ILE A 42 -6.55 -8.72 -5.55
CA ILE A 42 -6.59 -7.66 -4.54
C ILE A 42 -7.38 -8.09 -3.32
N ARG A 43 -8.47 -8.85 -3.50
CA ARG A 43 -9.22 -9.40 -2.37
C ARG A 43 -8.38 -10.35 -1.52
N GLU A 44 -7.59 -11.21 -2.15
CA GLU A 44 -6.66 -12.12 -1.46
C GLU A 44 -5.48 -11.36 -0.84
N ALA A 45 -4.92 -10.39 -1.56
CA ALA A 45 -3.87 -9.51 -1.06
C ALA A 45 -4.32 -8.74 0.18
N ARG A 46 -5.56 -8.24 0.21
CA ARG A 46 -6.15 -7.58 1.39
C ARG A 46 -6.15 -8.48 2.61
N LEU A 47 -6.58 -9.74 2.45
CA LEU A 47 -6.59 -10.71 3.56
C LEU A 47 -5.19 -11.02 4.03
N LYS A 48 -4.25 -11.23 3.10
CA LYS A 48 -2.85 -11.49 3.43
C LYS A 48 -2.21 -10.31 4.17
N LEU A 49 -2.40 -9.08 3.67
CA LEU A 49 -1.96 -7.86 4.35
C LEU A 49 -2.54 -7.74 5.76
N ALA A 50 -3.83 -8.06 5.95
CA ALA A 50 -4.43 -8.02 7.29
C ALA A 50 -3.79 -9.03 8.25
N VAL A 51 -3.51 -10.25 7.77
CA VAL A 51 -2.81 -11.29 8.55
C VAL A 51 -1.38 -10.87 8.87
N ASP A 52 -0.65 -10.38 7.87
CA ASP A 52 0.73 -9.94 8.02
C ASP A 52 0.84 -8.74 8.99
N LEU A 53 -0.07 -7.77 8.89
CA LEU A 53 -0.17 -6.64 9.84
C LEU A 53 -0.49 -7.11 11.26
N TRP A 54 -1.41 -8.08 11.40
CA TRP A 54 -1.75 -8.64 12.71
C TRP A 54 -0.60 -9.45 13.32
N ALA A 55 0.21 -10.12 12.50
CA ALA A 55 1.41 -10.81 12.97
C ALA A 55 2.49 -9.79 13.37
N ALA A 56 2.71 -8.76 12.53
CA ALA A 56 3.68 -7.69 12.77
C ALA A 56 3.35 -6.86 14.02
N SER A 57 2.06 -6.65 14.34
CA SER A 57 1.65 -5.91 15.54
C SER A 57 1.98 -6.61 16.86
N LYS A 58 2.42 -7.87 16.80
CA LYS A 58 2.86 -8.66 17.96
C LYS A 58 4.38 -8.78 18.05
N ASP A 59 5.11 -8.30 17.06
CA ASP A 59 6.57 -8.34 17.06
C ASP A 59 7.09 -7.31 18.08
N PRO A 60 7.83 -7.74 19.13
CA PRO A 60 8.32 -6.84 20.17
C PRO A 60 9.22 -5.72 19.64
N VAL A 61 9.98 -5.97 18.58
CA VAL A 61 10.87 -4.98 17.95
C VAL A 61 10.05 -3.92 17.22
N LEU A 62 9.00 -4.33 16.52
CA LEU A 62 8.11 -3.39 15.83
C LEU A 62 7.29 -2.58 16.81
N ILE A 63 6.81 -3.19 17.90
CA ILE A 63 6.13 -2.50 18.99
C ILE A 63 7.04 -1.42 19.60
N ASP A 64 8.26 -1.77 20.01
CA ASP A 64 9.22 -0.81 20.60
C ASP A 64 9.54 0.35 19.65
N ARG A 65 9.66 0.09 18.35
CA ARG A 65 9.87 1.13 17.34
C ARG A 65 8.67 2.03 17.16
N MET A 66 7.46 1.46 17.12
CA MET A 66 6.21 2.23 16.99
C MET A 66 5.91 3.06 18.23
N GLU A 67 6.26 2.59 19.43
CA GLU A 67 6.13 3.37 20.67
C GLU A 67 7.03 4.61 20.68
N LYS A 68 8.20 4.54 20.03
CA LYS A 68 9.16 5.64 19.90
C LYS A 68 8.96 6.46 18.63
N TYR A 69 7.96 6.13 17.81
CA TYR A 69 7.73 6.82 16.55
C TYR A 69 7.18 8.22 16.80
N GLU A 70 7.95 9.23 16.43
CA GLU A 70 7.47 10.61 16.33
C GLU A 70 7.12 10.93 14.87
N PRO A 71 5.86 11.32 14.57
CA PRO A 71 5.51 11.80 13.24
C PRO A 71 6.39 13.00 12.89
N HIS A 72 7.05 12.93 11.74
CA HIS A 72 7.78 14.08 11.25
C HIS A 72 6.75 15.18 10.92
N ASN A 73 6.94 16.38 11.48
CA ASN A 73 6.08 17.53 11.18
C ASN A 73 6.56 18.12 9.84
N ASN A 74 6.10 17.53 8.74
CA ASN A 74 6.47 17.97 7.39
C ASN A 74 5.70 19.26 7.05
N SER A 75 6.10 20.40 7.63
CA SER A 75 5.63 21.73 7.20
C SER A 75 6.26 22.17 5.86
N SER A 76 7.13 21.37 5.26
CA SER A 76 7.88 21.68 4.03
C SER A 76 8.29 20.31 3.48
N ASP A 77 7.98 19.86 2.26
CA ASP A 77 7.73 20.56 1.00
C ASP A 77 6.57 19.88 0.27
N ILE A 78 5.54 20.67 -0.07
CA ILE A 78 4.64 20.29 -1.15
C ILE A 78 5.50 20.36 -2.41
N VAL A 79 5.99 19.21 -2.88
CA VAL A 79 6.63 19.14 -4.19
C VAL A 79 5.50 19.27 -5.20
N ASP A 80 5.38 20.45 -5.80
CA ASP A 80 4.47 20.69 -6.91
C ASP A 80 4.88 19.78 -8.08
N VAL A 81 4.13 18.70 -8.27
CA VAL A 81 4.20 17.85 -9.46
C VAL A 81 3.20 18.43 -10.46
N SER A 82 3.53 19.64 -10.93
CA SER A 82 2.90 20.25 -12.11
C SER A 82 3.75 19.99 -13.36
#